data_AF-A0A956A3D4-F1
#
_entry.id   AF-A0A956A3D4-F1
#
_cell.length_a   1.000
_cell.length_b   1.000
_cell.length_c   1.000
_cell.angle_alpha   90.00
_cell.angle_beta   90.00
_cell.angle_gamma   90.00
#
_symmetry.space_group_name_H-M   'P 1'
#
loop_
_entity.id
_entity.type
_entity.pdbx_description
1 polymer ?
#
loop_
_entity_poly.entity_id
_entity_poly.type
_entity_poly.pdbx_seq_one_letter_code
_entity_poly.pdbx_strand_id
1 'polypeptide(L)'
;GPGNVAFDDDESPTATATFDAPGSYVLRLTAFAATPVSDTVTVTVGAACANGLDDDGDGLVDFGSDPGCTSAADTDETEPALPCDNGIDDDGDGLVDFGSDPGCADPAALTESPVCQNGIDDDGDGSLDFDGGLSALGAGHPGLGAPDASCLGDPAHLHEHNRACGLGGVDLLFLLPAWVAARRVRERRRAARDTARRASVA
;
A
#
# COMPACT_ATOMS: atom_id res chain seq x y z
N GLY A 1 21.33 -28.73 16.51
CA GLY A 1 20.27 -29.17 15.59
C GLY A 1 20.88 -29.26 14.21
N PRO A 2 20.10 -29.03 13.14
CA PRO A 2 20.56 -29.04 11.75
C PRO A 2 21.43 -27.83 11.36
N GLY A 3 21.31 -26.71 12.07
CA GLY A 3 22.12 -25.50 11.87
C GLY A 3 22.87 -25.03 13.12
N ASN A 4 23.44 -23.83 13.05
CA ASN A 4 23.99 -23.12 14.20
C ASN A 4 22.89 -22.40 14.99
N VAL A 5 23.16 -22.24 16.28
CA VAL A 5 22.36 -21.41 17.17
C VAL A 5 23.30 -20.42 17.83
N ALA A 6 23.04 -19.13 17.66
CA ALA A 6 23.71 -18.07 18.38
C ALA A 6 22.92 -17.76 19.67
N PHE A 7 23.64 -17.50 20.75
CA PHE A 7 23.07 -17.03 22.01
C PHE A 7 23.76 -15.71 22.36
N ASP A 8 23.01 -14.75 22.90
CA ASP A 8 23.51 -13.41 23.16
C ASP A 8 24.42 -13.39 24.41
N ASP A 9 23.84 -13.41 25.61
CA ASP A 9 24.55 -13.31 26.89
C ASP A 9 24.38 -14.61 27.71
N ASP A 10 25.50 -15.30 27.97
CA ASP A 10 25.54 -16.56 28.71
C ASP A 10 25.44 -16.39 30.23
N GLU A 11 25.55 -15.16 30.73
CA GLU A 11 25.40 -14.82 32.16
C GLU A 11 24.01 -14.25 32.48
N SER A 12 23.18 -13.98 31.46
CA SER A 12 21.83 -13.49 31.63
C SER A 12 20.84 -14.62 31.97
N PRO A 13 19.91 -14.44 32.92
CA PRO A 13 18.83 -15.40 33.17
C PRO A 13 17.83 -15.50 32.00
N THR A 14 17.87 -14.55 31.07
CA THR A 14 17.10 -14.53 29.83
C THR A 14 18.05 -14.35 28.65
N ALA A 15 18.13 -15.34 27.76
CA ALA A 15 18.95 -15.29 26.55
C ALA A 15 18.06 -15.44 25.32
N THR A 16 18.33 -14.66 24.28
CA THR A 16 17.75 -14.88 22.95
C THR A 16 18.57 -15.97 22.25
N ALA A 17 17.90 -16.77 21.43
CA ALA A 17 18.53 -17.78 20.61
C ALA A 17 18.16 -17.52 19.15
N THR A 18 19.15 -17.30 18.29
CA THR A 18 18.96 -17.08 16.86
C THR A 18 19.36 -18.34 16.10
N PHE A 19 18.47 -18.83 15.25
CA PHE A 19 18.66 -20.06 14.48
C PHE A 19 18.90 -19.70 13.02
N ASP A 20 19.85 -20.36 12.35
CA ASP A 20 20.19 -20.10 10.95
C ASP A 20 19.57 -21.09 9.96
N ALA A 21 18.83 -22.09 10.46
CA ALA A 21 18.19 -23.10 9.64
C ALA A 21 16.96 -23.71 10.33
N PRO A 22 15.93 -24.11 9.58
CA PRO A 22 14.78 -24.82 10.13
C PRO A 22 15.14 -26.22 10.62
N GLY A 23 14.37 -26.71 11.59
CA GLY A 23 14.39 -28.09 12.08
C GLY A 23 14.50 -28.21 13.60
N SER A 24 14.82 -29.42 14.07
CA SER A 24 14.79 -29.73 15.51
C SER A 24 16.15 -29.52 16.18
N TYR A 25 16.14 -28.71 17.25
CA TYR A 25 17.28 -28.37 18.07
C TYR A 25 17.08 -28.89 19.49
N VAL A 26 18.13 -29.42 20.09
CA VAL A 26 18.19 -29.68 21.53
C VAL A 26 19.11 -28.64 22.12
N LEU A 27 18.54 -27.69 22.86
CA LEU A 27 19.28 -26.66 23.58
C LEU A 27 19.60 -27.20 24.98
N ARG A 28 20.79 -26.92 25.48
CA ARG A 28 21.23 -27.34 26.82
C ARG A 28 21.63 -26.12 27.64
N LEU A 29 20.92 -25.89 28.72
CA LEU A 29 21.31 -24.92 29.74
C LEU A 29 22.22 -25.62 30.75
N THR A 30 23.37 -25.03 31.07
CA THR A 30 24.31 -25.58 32.07
C THR A 30 24.64 -24.49 33.10
N ALA A 31 24.33 -24.75 34.36
CA ALA A 31 24.71 -23.89 35.47
C ALA A 31 26.03 -24.38 36.07
N PHE A 32 27.06 -23.53 36.09
CA PHE A 32 28.38 -23.83 36.64
C PHE A 32 28.48 -23.37 38.10
N ALA A 33 28.27 -24.31 39.02
CA ALA A 33 28.54 -24.14 40.45
C ALA A 33 29.65 -25.12 40.90
N ALA A 34 29.73 -25.42 42.21
CA ALA A 34 30.64 -26.47 42.72
C ALA A 34 30.36 -27.85 42.08
N THR A 35 29.11 -28.11 41.71
CA THR A 35 28.69 -29.23 40.86
C THR A 35 27.88 -28.67 39.69
N PRO A 36 28.31 -28.87 38.44
CA PRO A 36 27.54 -28.39 37.30
C PRO A 36 26.22 -29.17 37.20
N VAL A 37 25.13 -28.45 36.94
CA VAL A 37 23.80 -29.01 36.69
C VAL A 37 23.36 -28.55 35.30
N SER A 38 22.70 -29.42 34.54
CA SER A 38 22.21 -29.08 33.21
C SER A 38 20.78 -29.56 32.99
N ASP A 39 20.03 -28.81 32.19
CA ASP A 39 18.72 -29.18 31.68
C ASP A 39 18.67 -29.02 30.15
N THR A 40 17.77 -29.73 29.49
CA THR A 40 17.64 -29.74 28.03
C THR A 40 16.22 -29.47 27.58
N VAL A 41 16.07 -28.65 26.54
CA VAL A 41 14.80 -28.37 25.87
C VAL A 41 14.91 -28.67 24.38
N THR A 42 13.86 -29.23 23.80
CA THR A 42 13.76 -29.45 22.35
C THR A 42 12.93 -28.33 21.73
N VAL A 43 13.50 -27.62 20.77
CA VAL A 43 12.86 -26.55 19.99
C VAL A 43 12.79 -27.00 18.54
N THR A 44 11.65 -26.79 17.89
CA THR A 44 11.51 -27.03 16.45
C THR A 44 11.30 -25.68 15.78
N VAL A 45 12.22 -25.32 14.89
CA VAL A 45 12.11 -24.14 14.03
C VAL A 45 11.42 -24.59 12.75
N GLY A 46 10.23 -24.06 12.47
CA GLY A 46 9.50 -24.33 11.22
C GLY A 46 10.12 -23.55 10.07
N ALA A 47 9.95 -24.03 8.83
CA ALA A 47 10.07 -23.17 7.67
C ALA A 47 8.74 -22.45 7.55
N ALA A 48 8.70 -21.15 7.84
CA ALA A 48 7.49 -20.34 7.83
C ALA A 48 6.85 -20.42 6.44
N CYS A 49 7.69 -20.17 5.44
CA CYS A 49 7.38 -20.22 4.00
C CYS A 49 7.00 -21.58 3.38
N ALA A 50 6.71 -22.60 4.17
CA ALA A 50 6.16 -23.87 3.67
C ALA A 50 5.28 -24.58 4.70
N ASN A 51 4.76 -23.86 5.70
CA ASN A 51 3.95 -24.43 6.76
C ASN A 51 2.43 -24.32 6.50
N GLY A 52 2.02 -23.59 5.45
CA GLY A 52 0.62 -23.40 5.07
C GLY A 52 -0.14 -22.38 5.92
N LEU A 53 0.57 -21.53 6.66
CA LEU A 53 0.07 -20.43 7.46
C LEU A 53 0.59 -19.10 6.89
N ASP A 54 -0.08 -18.04 7.28
CA ASP A 54 0.29 -16.64 7.05
C ASP A 54 0.88 -16.19 8.41
N ASP A 55 2.20 -16.36 8.56
CA ASP A 55 2.92 -16.19 9.83
C ASP A 55 3.22 -14.70 10.13
N ASP A 56 3.27 -13.82 9.13
CA ASP A 56 3.44 -12.37 9.28
C ASP A 56 2.13 -11.56 9.19
N GLY A 57 1.07 -12.13 8.62
CA GLY A 57 -0.28 -11.56 8.61
C GLY A 57 -0.58 -10.65 7.44
N ASP A 58 0.22 -10.69 6.37
CA ASP A 58 0.05 -9.85 5.17
C ASP A 58 -1.04 -10.41 4.21
N GLY A 59 -1.58 -11.60 4.50
CA GLY A 59 -2.61 -12.28 3.72
C GLY A 59 -2.08 -13.13 2.57
N LEU A 60 -0.77 -13.19 2.39
CA LEU A 60 -0.05 -14.12 1.55
C LEU A 60 0.43 -15.30 2.40
N VAL A 61 0.73 -16.40 1.73
CA VAL A 61 1.02 -17.68 2.41
C VAL A 61 2.07 -18.40 1.61
N ASP A 62 3.15 -18.76 2.28
CA ASP A 62 4.21 -19.63 1.81
C ASP A 62 4.93 -19.17 0.51
N PHE A 63 6.07 -19.80 0.29
CA PHE A 63 6.87 -19.64 -0.91
C PHE A 63 6.08 -19.83 -2.21
N GLY A 64 6.15 -18.79 -3.06
CA GLY A 64 5.58 -18.76 -4.40
C GLY A 64 4.29 -17.94 -4.50
N SER A 65 3.64 -17.65 -3.38
CA SER A 65 2.58 -16.63 -3.30
C SER A 65 3.04 -15.41 -2.51
N ASP A 66 3.87 -15.66 -1.50
CA ASP A 66 4.44 -14.69 -0.60
C ASP A 66 5.77 -14.09 -1.14
N PRO A 67 5.91 -12.75 -1.23
CA PRO A 67 7.11 -12.05 -1.64
C PRO A 67 8.30 -12.13 -0.67
N GLY A 68 8.07 -12.15 0.65
CA GLY A 68 9.14 -12.25 1.63
C GLY A 68 9.63 -13.67 1.87
N CYS A 69 8.90 -14.65 1.35
CA CYS A 69 9.44 -15.98 1.14
C CYS A 69 10.44 -16.08 -0.02
N THR A 70 11.74 -16.11 0.29
CA THR A 70 12.79 -16.36 -0.73
C THR A 70 12.89 -17.83 -1.15
N SER A 71 12.45 -18.76 -0.27
CA SER A 71 12.40 -20.20 -0.54
C SER A 71 11.43 -20.93 0.40
N ALA A 72 10.99 -22.14 0.02
CA ALA A 72 10.19 -23.00 0.91
C ALA A 72 10.93 -23.49 2.18
N ALA A 73 12.22 -23.20 2.31
CA ALA A 73 13.01 -23.50 3.51
C ALA A 73 13.24 -22.24 4.36
N ASP A 74 12.75 -21.09 3.91
CA ASP A 74 12.86 -19.84 4.62
C ASP A 74 12.04 -19.89 5.91
N THR A 75 12.54 -19.20 6.93
CA THR A 75 12.00 -19.21 8.29
C THR A 75 11.28 -17.92 8.64
N ASP A 76 11.32 -16.96 7.73
CA ASP A 76 10.71 -15.65 7.84
C ASP A 76 9.88 -15.41 6.57
N GLU A 77 8.67 -14.91 6.73
CA GLU A 77 7.80 -14.54 5.60
C GLU A 77 7.98 -13.06 5.23
N THR A 78 8.76 -12.29 6.02
CA THR A 78 9.07 -10.87 5.72
C THR A 78 10.27 -10.70 4.79
N GLU A 79 10.27 -9.65 3.96
CA GLU A 79 11.40 -9.22 3.11
C GLU A 79 12.05 -7.93 3.62
N PRO A 80 13.28 -7.98 4.17
CA PRO A 80 13.99 -6.79 4.66
C PRO A 80 14.21 -5.68 3.62
N ALA A 81 14.11 -5.99 2.32
CA ALA A 81 14.25 -5.02 1.24
C ALA A 81 12.95 -4.31 0.83
N LEU A 82 11.79 -4.75 1.33
CA LEU A 82 10.47 -4.20 0.99
C LEU A 82 9.91 -3.39 2.17
N PRO A 83 9.77 -2.06 2.07
CA PRO A 83 9.28 -1.22 3.17
C PRO A 83 7.88 -1.52 3.70
N CYS A 84 7.10 -2.31 2.98
CA CYS A 84 5.73 -2.67 3.33
C CYS A 84 5.60 -4.12 3.81
N ASP A 85 6.73 -4.80 4.00
CA ASP A 85 6.83 -6.21 4.34
C ASP A 85 8.13 -6.52 5.12
N ASN A 86 8.74 -5.55 5.81
CA ASN A 86 10.04 -5.75 6.48
C ASN A 86 9.96 -5.77 8.01
N GLY A 87 8.76 -5.64 8.59
CA GLY A 87 8.55 -5.62 10.04
C GLY A 87 8.86 -4.27 10.69
N ILE A 88 9.05 -3.19 9.93
CA ILE A 88 9.50 -1.88 10.42
C ILE A 88 8.58 -0.77 9.87
N ASP A 89 8.10 0.07 10.79
CA ASP A 89 7.50 1.38 10.49
C ASP A 89 8.57 2.33 9.90
N ASP A 90 8.75 2.27 8.58
CA ASP A 90 9.74 3.02 7.79
C ASP A 90 9.36 4.50 7.63
N ASP A 91 8.07 4.86 7.75
CA ASP A 91 7.59 6.24 7.65
C ASP A 91 7.30 6.96 8.98
N GLY A 92 7.19 6.21 10.07
CA GLY A 92 7.10 6.68 11.44
C GLY A 92 5.70 7.08 11.90
N ASP A 93 4.64 6.63 11.24
CA ASP A 93 3.25 6.94 11.57
C ASP A 93 2.67 6.03 12.68
N GLY A 94 3.41 4.97 13.04
CA GLY A 94 3.06 3.99 14.07
C GLY A 94 2.31 2.77 13.56
N LEU A 95 2.11 2.66 12.25
CA LEU A 95 1.68 1.48 11.51
C LEU A 95 2.94 0.90 10.82
N VAL A 96 3.00 -0.41 10.60
CA VAL A 96 4.31 -1.09 10.39
C VAL A 96 4.48 -1.71 9.02
N ASP A 97 3.43 -2.27 8.42
CA ASP A 97 3.53 -3.01 7.16
C ASP A 97 2.12 -3.21 6.59
N PHE A 98 2.03 -3.83 5.40
CA PHE A 98 0.78 -4.21 4.77
C PHE A 98 -0.17 -4.97 5.71
N GLY A 99 -1.47 -4.67 5.57
CA GLY A 99 -2.53 -5.23 6.42
C GLY A 99 -2.81 -4.42 7.70
N SER A 100 -1.78 -3.75 8.25
CA SER A 100 -1.93 -2.84 9.39
C SER A 100 -1.78 -1.38 8.98
N ASP A 101 -0.91 -1.10 8.03
CA ASP A 101 -0.66 0.23 7.48
C ASP A 101 -1.49 0.46 6.18
N PRO A 102 -2.37 1.48 6.14
CA PRO A 102 -3.03 1.93 4.93
C PRO A 102 -2.09 2.50 3.86
N GLY A 103 -0.85 2.86 4.20
CA GLY A 103 0.18 3.41 3.31
C GLY A 103 0.72 2.37 2.35
N CYS A 104 0.71 1.12 2.77
CA CYS A 104 1.03 -0.04 1.96
C CYS A 104 -0.14 -0.48 1.05
N ALA A 105 0.06 -0.34 -0.26
CA ALA A 105 -0.90 -0.82 -1.27
C ALA A 105 -0.92 -2.35 -1.37
N ASP A 106 0.26 -2.95 -1.22
CA ASP A 106 0.54 -4.39 -1.25
C ASP A 106 1.89 -4.64 -0.55
N PRO A 107 2.19 -5.90 -0.16
CA PRO A 107 3.44 -6.26 0.52
C PRO A 107 4.70 -5.95 -0.32
N ALA A 108 4.58 -5.95 -1.66
CA ALA A 108 5.68 -5.65 -2.56
C ALA A 108 5.86 -4.15 -2.85
N ALA A 109 5.09 -3.28 -2.18
CA ALA A 109 5.18 -1.84 -2.37
C ALA A 109 6.56 -1.32 -1.91
N LEU A 110 7.10 -0.36 -2.68
CA LEU A 110 8.41 0.24 -2.41
C LEU A 110 8.33 1.54 -1.60
N THR A 111 7.14 1.89 -1.12
CA THR A 111 6.88 3.13 -0.38
C THR A 111 5.74 2.89 0.59
N GLU A 112 6.01 3.17 1.87
CA GLU A 112 5.03 3.12 2.96
C GLU A 112 4.33 4.47 3.15
N SER A 113 4.96 5.58 2.72
CA SER A 113 4.36 6.92 2.75
C SER A 113 4.03 7.43 1.33
N PRO A 114 2.94 6.94 0.70
CA PRO A 114 2.52 7.39 -0.62
C PRO A 114 1.99 8.82 -0.57
N VAL A 115 1.80 9.42 -1.74
CA VAL A 115 1.40 10.84 -1.85
C VAL A 115 0.12 11.11 -1.06
N CYS A 116 -0.88 10.22 -1.16
CA CYS A 116 -2.13 10.33 -0.41
C CYS A 116 -2.05 10.12 1.11
N GLN A 117 -0.85 9.99 1.67
CA GLN A 117 -0.58 9.92 3.11
C GLN A 117 0.64 10.72 3.56
N ASN A 118 1.30 11.49 2.68
CA ASN A 118 2.58 12.10 3.01
C ASN A 118 2.47 13.38 3.86
N GLY A 119 1.25 13.82 4.20
CA GLY A 119 0.99 15.02 5.00
C GLY A 119 1.00 16.33 4.21
N ILE A 120 1.01 16.28 2.87
CA ILE A 120 1.19 17.43 1.97
C ILE A 120 -0.04 17.59 1.06
N ASP A 121 -0.33 18.83 0.66
CA ASP A 121 -1.30 19.14 -0.39
C ASP A 121 -0.53 19.18 -1.72
N ASP A 122 -0.27 18.02 -2.32
CA ASP A 122 0.47 17.90 -3.59
C ASP A 122 -0.37 18.43 -4.79
N ASP A 123 -1.68 18.50 -4.58
CA ASP A 123 -2.76 18.86 -5.48
C ASP A 123 -3.04 20.38 -5.57
N GLY A 124 -2.79 21.10 -4.48
CA GLY A 124 -3.00 22.53 -4.27
C GLY A 124 -4.45 22.98 -4.01
N ASP A 125 -5.39 22.09 -3.67
CA ASP A 125 -6.78 22.44 -3.35
C ASP A 125 -7.05 22.71 -1.87
N GLY A 126 -6.03 22.55 -1.02
CA GLY A 126 -6.08 22.80 0.41
C GLY A 126 -6.68 21.65 1.22
N SER A 127 -6.93 20.50 0.60
CA SER A 127 -7.17 19.24 1.30
C SER A 127 -5.84 18.50 1.48
N LEU A 128 -5.76 17.66 2.49
CA LEU A 128 -4.58 16.84 2.77
C LEU A 128 -5.03 15.39 2.83
N ASP A 129 -4.39 14.53 2.03
CA ASP A 129 -4.39 13.07 2.19
C ASP A 129 -5.78 12.41 2.33
N PHE A 130 -5.83 11.10 2.56
CA PHE A 130 -7.10 10.40 2.77
C PHE A 130 -7.80 10.73 4.11
N ASP A 131 -7.07 11.25 5.11
CA ASP A 131 -7.56 11.45 6.48
C ASP A 131 -7.34 12.88 7.02
N GLY A 132 -6.93 13.82 6.17
CA GLY A 132 -6.60 15.19 6.58
C GLY A 132 -5.16 15.36 7.07
N GLY A 133 -4.28 14.40 6.74
CA GLY A 133 -2.86 14.37 7.17
C GLY A 133 -2.68 13.89 8.61
N LEU A 134 -3.64 13.14 9.15
CA LEU A 134 -3.63 12.70 10.54
C LEU A 134 -2.62 11.57 10.77
N SER A 135 -2.49 10.61 9.85
CA SER A 135 -1.45 9.57 9.86
C SER A 135 -0.04 10.19 9.87
N ALA A 136 0.33 10.95 8.82
CA ALA A 136 1.69 11.50 8.72
C ALA A 136 2.06 12.56 9.76
N LEU A 137 1.13 13.41 10.21
CA LEU A 137 1.46 14.55 11.08
C LEU A 137 1.13 14.29 12.56
N GLY A 138 0.34 13.25 12.84
CA GLY A 138 -0.12 12.89 14.16
C GLY A 138 -1.23 13.79 14.71
N ALA A 139 -1.96 13.24 15.70
CA ALA A 139 -3.07 13.93 16.34
C ALA A 139 -2.63 15.25 17.01
N GLY A 140 -3.31 16.35 16.63
CA GLY A 140 -3.08 17.67 17.22
C GLY A 140 -2.03 18.52 16.50
N HIS A 141 -1.52 18.08 15.35
CA HIS A 141 -0.69 18.92 14.49
C HIS A 141 -1.49 20.16 14.00
N PRO A 142 -0.93 21.38 14.06
CA PRO A 142 -1.65 22.59 13.65
C PRO A 142 -1.91 22.69 12.13
N GLY A 143 -1.29 21.80 11.35
CA GLY A 143 -1.42 21.71 9.89
C GLY A 143 -2.45 20.70 9.39
N LEU A 144 -3.23 20.05 10.28
CA LEU A 144 -4.27 19.11 9.84
C LEU A 144 -5.31 19.79 8.94
N GLY A 145 -5.66 19.12 7.85
CA GLY A 145 -6.54 19.59 6.80
C GLY A 145 -7.89 18.88 6.76
N ALA A 146 -8.66 19.14 5.71
CA ALA A 146 -9.77 18.26 5.34
C ALA A 146 -9.22 17.07 4.55
N PRO A 147 -9.80 15.87 4.67
CA PRO A 147 -9.50 14.75 3.79
C PRO A 147 -9.68 15.13 2.31
N ASP A 148 -8.68 14.83 1.49
CA ASP A 148 -8.73 14.96 0.04
C ASP A 148 -9.62 13.86 -0.57
N ALA A 149 -10.59 14.32 -1.37
CA ALA A 149 -11.47 13.48 -2.15
C ALA A 149 -10.76 12.63 -3.20
N SER A 150 -9.58 13.04 -3.67
CA SER A 150 -8.73 12.26 -4.59
C SER A 150 -8.18 10.99 -3.94
N CYS A 151 -7.95 11.05 -2.63
CA CYS A 151 -7.36 9.98 -1.82
C CYS A 151 -8.40 9.13 -1.09
N LEU A 152 -9.67 9.56 -1.08
CA LEU A 152 -10.75 8.81 -0.45
C LEU A 152 -10.93 7.43 -1.10
N GLY A 153 -10.67 6.39 -0.31
CA GLY A 153 -10.88 4.99 -0.68
C GLY A 153 -9.66 4.28 -1.24
N ASP A 154 -8.54 4.98 -1.40
CA ASP A 154 -7.24 4.41 -1.78
C ASP A 154 -6.11 5.22 -1.11
N PRO A 155 -5.88 5.02 0.21
CA PRO A 155 -4.84 5.75 0.95
C PRO A 155 -3.44 5.47 0.41
N ALA A 156 -3.24 4.32 -0.25
CA ALA A 156 -1.97 3.91 -0.79
C ALA A 156 -1.64 4.53 -2.17
N HIS A 157 -2.49 5.42 -2.68
CA HIS A 157 -2.35 5.96 -4.03
C HIS A 157 -1.15 6.91 -4.15
N LEU A 158 -0.35 6.71 -5.21
CA LEU A 158 0.87 7.48 -5.45
C LEU A 158 0.63 8.87 -6.09
N HIS A 159 -0.63 9.31 -6.20
CA HIS A 159 -0.99 10.56 -6.88
C HIS A 159 -2.33 11.12 -6.38
N GLU A 160 -2.37 12.41 -6.08
CA GLU A 160 -3.58 13.12 -5.65
C GLU A 160 -4.41 13.67 -6.82
N HIS A 161 -4.22 13.16 -8.04
CA HIS A 161 -4.89 13.70 -9.23
C HIS A 161 -5.32 12.66 -10.24
N ASN A 162 -6.59 12.75 -10.61
CA ASN A 162 -6.99 12.73 -12.02
C ASN A 162 -7.79 14.01 -12.31
N ARG A 163 -7.21 15.20 -12.08
CA ARG A 163 -7.76 16.40 -12.71
C ARG A 163 -7.66 16.20 -14.22
N ALA A 164 -8.80 15.86 -14.82
CA ALA A 164 -9.16 16.42 -16.10
C ALA A 164 -9.17 17.96 -15.95
N CYS A 165 -7.98 18.57 -15.97
CA CYS A 165 -7.79 19.98 -16.26
C CYS A 165 -8.25 20.20 -17.71
N GLY A 166 -9.57 20.25 -17.92
CA GLY A 166 -10.18 20.26 -19.23
C GLY A 166 -11.64 20.70 -19.17
N LEU A 167 -11.86 22.02 -19.13
CA LEU A 167 -13.02 22.77 -19.65
C LEU A 167 -14.18 21.90 -20.20
N GLY A 168 -15.20 21.60 -19.38
CA GLY A 168 -16.28 20.71 -19.81
C GLY A 168 -17.71 21.08 -19.39
N GLY A 169 -17.94 22.23 -18.76
CA GLY A 169 -19.28 22.58 -18.23
C GLY A 169 -19.89 23.88 -18.73
N VAL A 170 -19.08 24.91 -19.04
CA VAL A 170 -19.60 26.28 -19.19
C VAL A 170 -19.37 26.93 -20.55
N ASP A 171 -18.50 26.39 -21.41
CA ASP A 171 -18.23 26.98 -22.74
C ASP A 171 -19.21 26.54 -23.85
N LEU A 172 -20.03 25.50 -23.61
CA LEU A 172 -21.08 25.11 -24.56
C LEU A 172 -22.23 26.13 -24.61
N LEU A 173 -22.44 26.93 -23.56
CA LEU A 173 -23.47 27.97 -23.51
C LEU A 173 -23.16 29.13 -24.48
N PHE A 174 -21.89 29.41 -24.75
CA PHE A 174 -21.51 30.44 -25.72
C PHE A 174 -21.64 29.99 -27.18
N LEU A 175 -21.69 28.68 -27.44
CA LEU A 175 -21.90 28.12 -28.78
C LEU A 175 -23.37 27.85 -29.13
N LEU A 176 -24.27 27.78 -28.15
CA LEU A 176 -25.71 27.61 -28.37
C LEU A 176 -26.33 28.64 -29.33
N PRO A 177 -26.10 29.97 -29.21
CA PRO A 177 -26.70 30.92 -30.14
C PRO A 177 -26.17 30.77 -31.57
N ALA A 178 -24.88 30.45 -31.76
CA ALA A 178 -24.29 30.19 -33.07
C ALA A 178 -24.85 28.89 -33.70
N TRP A 179 -25.02 27.84 -32.91
CA TRP A 179 -25.58 26.57 -33.35
C TRP A 179 -27.07 26.68 -33.72
N VAL A 180 -27.86 27.42 -32.93
CA VAL A 180 -29.27 27.73 -33.23
C VAL A 180 -29.40 28.56 -34.51
N ALA A 181 -28.52 29.55 -34.73
CA ALA A 181 -28.50 30.35 -35.95
C ALA A 181 -28.15 29.48 -37.18
N ALA A 182 -27.13 28.63 -37.08
CA ALA A 182 -26.73 27.72 -38.15
C ALA A 182 -27.84 26.71 -38.51
N ARG A 183 -28.58 26.21 -37.51
CA ARG A 183 -29.71 25.29 -37.72
C ARG A 183 -30.87 25.97 -38.46
N ARG A 184 -31.23 27.21 -38.09
CA ARG A 184 -32.25 28.01 -38.80
C ARG A 184 -31.87 28.29 -40.26
N VAL A 185 -30.59 28.56 -40.54
CA VAL A 185 -30.12 28.77 -41.93
C VAL A 185 -30.21 27.49 -42.75
N ARG A 186 -29.86 26.33 -42.17
CA ARG A 186 -29.97 25.02 -42.85
C ARG A 186 -31.43 24.67 -43.16
N GLU A 187 -32.36 24.92 -42.25
CA GLU A 187 -33.79 24.66 -42.46
C GLU A 187 -34.37 25.54 -43.58
N ARG A 188 -34.03 26.84 -43.61
CA ARG A 188 -34.43 27.73 -44.71
C ARG A 188 -33.88 27.29 -46.07
N ARG A 189 -32.63 26.82 -46.12
CA ARG A 189 -32.03 26.28 -47.36
C ARG A 189 -32.69 24.99 -47.82
N ARG A 190 -33.11 24.12 -46.89
CA ARG A 190 -33.88 22.90 -47.23
C ARG A 190 -35.25 23.24 -47.80
N ALA A 191 -36.01 24.13 -47.14
CA ALA A 191 -37.30 24.61 -47.64
C ALA A 191 -37.21 25.26 -49.03
N ALA A 192 -36.18 26.08 -49.27
CA ALA A 192 -35.95 26.69 -50.58
C ALA A 192 -35.61 25.65 -51.67
N ARG A 193 -34.80 24.62 -51.34
CA ARG A 193 -34.50 23.52 -52.26
C ARG A 193 -35.73 22.69 -52.61
N ASP A 194 -36.59 22.39 -51.64
CA ASP A 194 -37.81 21.62 -51.87
C ASP A 194 -38.83 22.40 -52.71
N THR A 195 -38.90 23.72 -52.53
CA THR A 195 -39.76 24.60 -53.34
C THR A 195 -39.25 24.70 -54.79
N ALA A 196 -37.94 24.86 -54.97
CA ALA A 196 -37.31 24.85 -56.30
C ALA A 196 -37.45 23.50 -57.02
N ARG A 197 -37.37 22.39 -56.27
CA ARG A 197 -37.56 21.03 -56.82
C ARG A 197 -39.01 20.79 -57.25
N ARG A 198 -40.01 21.32 -56.54
CA ARG A 198 -41.42 21.25 -56.95
C ARG A 198 -41.74 22.13 -58.17
N ALA A 199 -41.11 23.29 -58.29
CA ALA A 199 -41.27 24.18 -59.44
C ALA A 199 -40.64 23.64 -60.73
N SER A 200 -39.69 22.70 -60.66
CA SER A 200 -39.03 22.08 -61.81
C SER A 200 -39.75 20.83 -62.37
N VAL A 201 -40.83 20.38 -61.73
CA VAL A 201 -41.58 19.15 -62.09
C VAL A 201 -43.00 19.48 -62.60
N ALA A 202 -43.37 20.76 -62.64
CA ALA A 202 -44.59 21.27 -63.27
C ALA A 202 -44.25 21.91 -64.63
#